data_AF-A0A2I0NZI7-F1
#
_entry.id   AF-A0A2I0NZI7-F1
#
_cell.length_a   1.000
_cell.length_b   1.000
_cell.length_c   1.000
_cell.angle_alpha   90.00
_cell.angle_beta   90.00
_cell.angle_gamma   90.00
#
_symmetry.space_group_name_H-M   'P 1'
#
loop_
_entity.id
_entity.type
_entity.pdbx_description
1 polymer ?
#
loop_
_entity_poly.entity_id
_entity_poly.type
_entity_poly.pdbx_seq_one_letter_code
_entity_poly.pdbx_strand_id
1 'polypeptide(L)' 'MTTIRAVDLRIILDSRGRKTIEADITAEHGFGRSAAPGGASTGTHEAVVKDPVSAVDEATLQVLPH' A
#
# COMPACT_ATOMS: atom_id res chain seq x y z
N MET A 1 -23.27 2.27 -5.49
CA MET A 1 -22.02 1.49 -5.60
C MET A 1 -20.98 2.42 -6.19
N THR A 2 -19.78 2.51 -5.62
CA THR A 2 -18.74 3.46 -6.07
C THR A 2 -17.59 2.71 -6.70
N THR A 3 -17.15 3.13 -7.89
CA THR A 3 -16.07 2.49 -8.65
C THR A 3 -14.71 3.14 -8.32
N ILE A 4 -13.67 2.33 -8.09
CA ILE A 4 -12.28 2.81 -7.99
C ILE A 4 -11.80 3.16 -9.40
N ARG A 5 -11.22 4.35 -9.55
CA ARG A 5 -10.73 4.89 -10.83
C ARG A 5 -9.22 4.83 -10.95
N ALA A 6 -8.50 5.05 -9.86
CA ALA A 6 -7.05 4.97 -9.83
C ALA A 6 -6.56 4.57 -8.43
N VAL A 7 -5.39 3.95 -8.41
CA VAL A 7 -4.65 3.62 -7.21
C VAL A 7 -3.18 3.97 -7.48
N ASP A 8 -2.64 4.89 -6.69
CA ASP A 8 -1.24 5.30 -6.78
C ASP A 8 -0.50 4.90 -5.51
N LEU A 9 0.68 4.30 -5.65
CA LEU A 9 1.51 3.85 -4.53
C LEU A 9 2.79 4.67 -4.45
N ARG A 10 3.21 5.02 -3.22
CA ARG A 10 4.49 5.68 -2.96
C ARG A 10 5.16 5.11 -1.72
N ILE A 11 6.49 5.16 -1.70
CA ILE A 11 7.27 4.75 -0.54
C ILE A 11 7.49 5.97 0.37
N ILE A 12 7.13 5.83 1.64
CA ILE A 12 7.34 6.82 2.71
C ILE A 12 8.14 6.20 3.85
N LEU A 13 8.44 6.98 4.90
CA LEU A 13 9.08 6.48 6.12
C LEU A 13 8.08 6.38 7.27
N ASP A 14 8.14 5.29 8.03
CA ASP A 14 7.42 5.14 9.29
C ASP A 14 8.10 5.94 10.43
N SER A 15 7.49 5.95 11.61
CA SER A 15 8.01 6.67 12.79
C SER A 15 9.37 6.17 13.29
N ARG A 16 9.83 5.01 12.82
CA ARG A 16 11.15 4.42 13.14
C ARG A 16 12.15 4.62 11.99
N GLY A 17 11.79 5.39 10.97
CA GLY A 17 12.64 5.65 9.80
C GLY A 17 12.72 4.49 8.82
N ARG A 18 11.86 3.47 8.92
CA ARG A 18 11.82 2.35 7.99
C ARG A 18 10.90 2.66 6.83
N LYS A 19 11.26 2.20 5.63
CA LYS A 19 10.41 2.35 4.45
C LYS A 19 9.08 1.59 4.64
N THR A 20 7.98 2.23 4.27
CA THR A 20 6.63 1.64 4.17
C THR A 20 5.91 2.22 2.94
N ILE A 21 4.73 1.69 2.62
CA ILE A 21 3.94 2.11 1.46
C ILE A 21 2.75 2.96 1.90
N GLU A 22 2.48 4.02 1.16
CA GLU A 22 1.25 4.81 1.22
C GLU A 22 0.49 4.71 -0.10
N ALA A 23 -0.82 4.52 0.01
CA ALA A 23 -1.72 4.38 -1.13
C ALA A 23 -2.68 5.58 -1.21
N ASP A 24 -2.76 6.15 -2.40
CA ASP A 24 -3.77 7.12 -2.81
C ASP A 24 -4.83 6.42 -3.65
N ILE A 25 -6.09 6.51 -3.24
CA ILE A 25 -7.23 5.90 -3.91
C ILE A 25 -8.12 7.01 -4.45
N THR A 26 -8.26 7.05 -5.78
CA THR A 26 -9.25 7.90 -6.44
C THR A 26 -10.44 7.05 -6.83
N ALA A 27 -11.61 7.38 -6.28
CA ALA A 27 -12.89 6.76 -6.62
C ALA A 27 -13.78 7.77 -7.35
N GLU A 28 -14.87 7.30 -7.95
CA GLU A 28 -15.77 8.12 -8.77
C GLU A 28 -16.30 9.39 -8.07
N HIS A 29 -16.45 9.35 -6.74
CA HIS A 29 -16.99 10.46 -5.95
C HIS A 29 -16.13 10.81 -4.74
N GLY A 30 -14.84 10.44 -4.73
CA GLY A 30 -14.01 10.73 -3.57
C GLY A 30 -12.55 10.33 -3.71
N PHE A 31 -11.78 10.78 -2.73
CA PHE A 31 -10.34 10.52 -2.61
C PHE A 31 -10.03 10.08 -1.18
N GLY A 32 -9.13 9.11 -1.04
CA GLY A 32 -8.62 8.67 0.25
C GLY A 32 -7.14 8.33 0.19
N ARG A 33 -6.43 8.59 1.28
CA ARG A 33 -5.01 8.27 1.46
C ARG A 33 -4.84 7.44 2.72
N SER A 34 -4.03 6.39 2.65
CA SER A 34 -3.70 5.57 3.82
C SER A 34 -2.31 4.97 3.72
N ALA A 35 -1.58 4.96 4.83
CA ALA A 35 -0.25 4.37 4.94
C ALA A 35 -0.31 3.04 5.69
N ALA A 36 0.42 2.04 5.18
CA ALA A 36 0.57 0.77 5.86
C ALA A 36 1.42 0.95 7.13
N PRO A 37 0.99 0.41 8.29
CA PRO A 37 1.79 0.47 9.50
C PRO A 37 3.06 -0.36 9.32
N GLY A 38 4.18 0.14 9.82
CA GLY A 38 5.42 -0.63 9.82
C GLY A 38 5.29 -1.80 10.79
N GLY A 39 5.05 -3.02 10.28
CA GLY A 39 4.99 -4.24 11.10
C GLY A 39 6.22 -4.39 12.00
N ALA A 40 5.98 -4.84 13.23
CA ALA A 40 7.02 -5.19 14.21
C ALA A 40 6.85 -6.62 14.76
N SER A 41 5.61 -7.10 14.79
CA SER A 41 5.28 -8.48 15.14
C SER A 41 5.72 -9.44 14.03
N THR A 42 6.11 -10.64 14.42
CA THR A 42 6.59 -11.72 13.53
C THR A 42 5.88 -13.02 13.86
N GLY A 43 4.57 -12.97 14.08
CA GLY A 43 3.78 -14.18 14.34
C GLY A 43 3.83 -15.12 13.14
N THR A 44 3.93 -16.43 13.38
CA THR A 44 4.08 -17.43 12.30
C THR A 44 2.89 -17.53 11.34
N HIS A 45 1.74 -16.98 11.75
CA HIS A 45 0.50 -16.96 10.97
C HIS A 45 0.09 -15.54 10.55
N GLU A 46 0.93 -14.54 10.78
CA GLU A 46 0.66 -13.15 10.36
C GLU A 46 0.95 -12.97 8.87
N ALA A 47 0.26 -12.02 8.25
CA ALA A 47 0.63 -11.56 6.91
C ALA A 47 2.03 -10.95 6.96
N VAL A 48 2.91 -11.42 6.06
CA VAL A 48 4.31 -10.99 6.03
C VAL A 48 4.45 -9.60 5.41
N VAL A 49 5.28 -8.76 6.03
CA VAL A 49 5.69 -7.48 5.44
C VAL A 49 6.68 -7.77 4.31
N LYS A 50 6.34 -7.31 3.09
CA LYS A 50 7.23 -7.36 1.92
C LYS A 50 8.14 -6.14 1.86
N ASP A 51 9.26 -6.26 1.14
CA ASP A 51 10.08 -5.09 0.83
C ASP A 51 9.26 -4.07 0.02
N PRO A 52 9.25 -2.78 0.40
CA PRO A 52 8.40 -1.78 -0.25
C PRO A 52 8.61 -1.59 -1.75
N VAL A 53 9.85 -1.76 -2.25
CA VAL A 53 10.12 -1.62 -3.69
C VAL A 53 9.48 -2.77 -4.44
N SER A 54 9.79 -4.01 -4.03
CA SER A 54 9.23 -5.21 -4.66
C SER A 54 7.70 -5.28 -4.57
N ALA A 55 7.12 -4.81 -3.46
CA ALA A 55 5.69 -4.83 -3.24
C ALA A 55 4.93 -3.85 -4.15
N VAL A 56 5.50 -2.67 -4.45
CA VAL A 56 4.91 -1.72 -5.42
C VAL A 56 4.94 -2.31 -6.84
N ASP A 57 6.05 -2.92 -7.24
CA ASP A 57 6.18 -3.55 -8.55
C ASP A 57 5.16 -4.69 -8.72
N GLU A 58 5.05 -5.58 -7.73
CA GLU A 58 4.09 -6.69 -7.74
C GLU A 58 2.64 -6.20 -7.75
N ALA A 59 2.31 -5.18 -6.94
CA ALA A 59 0.97 -4.61 -6.90
C ALA A 59 0.56 -4.01 -8.25
N THR A 60 1.49 -3.30 -8.91
CA THR A 60 1.27 -2.70 -10.24
C THR A 60 0.95 -3.76 -11.30
N LEU A 61 1.55 -4.94 -11.19
CA LEU A 61 1.36 -6.03 -12.16
C LEU A 61 0.11 -6.88 -11.91
N GLN A 62 -0.35 -6.97 -10.66
CA GLN A 62 -1.33 -8.00 -10.27
C GLN A 62 -2.63 -7.46 -9.67
N VAL A 63 -2.63 -6.24 -9.15
CA VAL A 63 -3.71 -5.75 -8.27
C VAL A 63 -4.31 -4.43 -8.74
N LEU A 64 -3.49 -3.54 -9.33
CA LEU A 64 -3.97 -2.23 -9.72
C LEU A 64 -4.87 -2.31 -10.97
N PRO A 65 -6.00 -1.59 -11.00
CA PRO A 65 -6.85 -1.54 -12.18
C PRO A 65 -6.09 -0.91 -13.36
N HIS A 66 -6.16 -1.57 -14.52
CA HIS A 66 -5.61 -1.08 -15.79
C HIS A 66 -6.63 -0.26 -16.57
#